data_AF-A0A6J1QP52-F1
#
_entry.id   AF-A0A6J1QP52-F1
#
_cell.length_a   1.000
_cell.length_b   1.000
_cell.length_c   1.000
_cell.angle_alpha   90.00
_cell.angle_beta   90.00
_cell.angle_gamma   90.00
#
_symmetry.space_group_name_H-M   'P 1'
#
loop_
_entity.id
_entity.type
_entity.pdbx_description
1 polymer ?
#
loop_
_entity_poly.entity_id
_entity_poly.type
_entity_poly.pdbx_seq_one_letter_code
_entity_poly.pdbx_strand_id
1 'polypeptide(L)'
;MYPMQNSHFPNMPDLSHLCTLPRRKQRRIIGEYLYPLICNMYPNFMPHKLTDILLDLNSIGTLIDMINDPTVFAMKLGEAINVLQTYFAVMTLSERT
;
A
#
# COMPACT_ATOMS: atom_id res chain seq x y z
N MET A 1 -20.18 25.14 0.90
CA MET A 1 -20.86 23.90 1.31
C MET A 1 -20.45 22.83 0.32
N TYR A 2 -19.69 21.82 0.73
CA TYR A 2 -19.36 20.68 -0.13
C TYR A 2 -20.45 19.61 0.01
N PRO A 3 -20.93 19.01 -1.09
CA PRO A 3 -22.00 18.03 -1.02
C PRO A 3 -21.51 16.73 -0.37
N MET A 4 -22.36 16.23 0.52
CA MET A 4 -22.25 14.96 1.22
C MET A 4 -22.43 13.84 0.20
N GLN A 5 -21.34 13.16 -0.19
CA GLN A 5 -21.42 11.92 -0.97
C GLN A 5 -21.10 10.73 -0.07
N ASN A 6 -22.17 9.98 0.20
CA ASN A 6 -22.26 8.52 0.34
C ASN A 6 -21.11 7.75 1.01
N SER A 7 -21.53 7.01 2.03
CA SER A 7 -20.92 5.85 2.67
C SER A 7 -20.48 4.74 1.69
N HIS A 8 -19.43 4.98 0.94
CA HIS A 8 -18.67 3.97 0.22
C HIS A 8 -17.21 4.43 0.28
N PHE A 9 -16.27 3.50 0.46
CA PHE A 9 -14.83 3.77 0.61
C PHE A 9 -14.39 5.02 -0.15
N PRO A 10 -13.64 5.95 0.50
CA PRO A 10 -13.37 7.27 -0.07
C PRO A 10 -12.94 7.09 -1.52
N ASN A 11 -13.69 7.72 -2.43
CA ASN A 11 -13.44 7.63 -3.85
C ASN A 11 -11.95 7.87 -4.10
N MET A 12 -11.22 6.84 -4.53
CA MET A 12 -9.86 6.99 -5.02
C MET A 12 -9.87 8.20 -5.96
N PRO A 13 -9.00 9.21 -5.76
CA PRO A 13 -9.08 10.43 -6.55
C PRO A 13 -9.02 10.04 -8.01
N ASP A 14 -9.92 10.63 -8.79
CA ASP A 14 -10.06 10.38 -10.22
C ASP A 14 -8.67 10.14 -10.83
N LEU A 15 -8.49 8.99 -11.49
CA LEU A 15 -7.22 8.59 -12.11
C LEU A 15 -6.63 9.74 -12.93
N SER A 16 -7.51 10.53 -13.54
CA SER A 16 -7.20 11.76 -14.26
C SER A 16 -6.45 12.79 -13.38
N HIS A 17 -6.96 13.06 -12.17
CA HIS A 17 -6.35 13.95 -11.19
C HIS A 17 -5.10 13.36 -10.53
N LEU A 18 -5.03 12.04 -10.34
CA LEU A 18 -3.79 11.40 -9.89
C LEU A 18 -2.67 11.56 -10.93
N CYS A 19 -2.97 11.30 -12.20
CA CYS A 19 -2.01 11.40 -13.29
C CYS A 19 -1.41 12.80 -13.46
N THR A 20 -2.11 13.87 -13.05
CA THR A 20 -1.56 15.24 -13.08
C THR A 20 -0.62 15.57 -11.92
N LEU A 21 -0.62 14.76 -10.86
CA LEU A 21 0.23 14.98 -9.69
C LEU A 21 1.64 14.41 -9.88
N PRO A 22 2.66 14.95 -9.20
CA PRO A 22 3.98 14.35 -9.16
C PRO A 22 3.93 12.91 -8.63
N ARG A 23 4.77 12.02 -9.16
CA ARG A 23 4.88 10.60 -8.78
C ARG A 23 4.89 10.37 -7.26
N ARG A 24 5.59 11.22 -6.51
CA ARG A 24 5.65 11.15 -5.04
C ARG A 24 4.29 11.38 -4.38
N LYS A 25 3.51 12.36 -4.87
CA LYS A 25 2.15 12.63 -4.37
C LYS A 25 1.19 11.52 -4.76
N GLN A 26 1.27 11.00 -5.98
CA GLN A 26 0.45 9.86 -6.40
C GLN A 26 0.64 8.66 -5.45
N ARG A 27 1.90 8.28 -5.20
CA ARG A 27 2.23 7.17 -4.27
C ARG A 27 1.72 7.43 -2.86
N ARG A 28 1.89 8.65 -2.34
CA ARG A 28 1.38 9.01 -1.02
C ARG A 28 -0.13 8.82 -0.91
N ILE A 29 -0.87 9.35 -1.89
CA ILE A 29 -2.33 9.24 -1.92
C ILE A 29 -2.75 7.77 -1.97
N ILE A 30 -2.16 6.97 -2.87
CA ILE A 30 -2.44 5.54 -2.97
C ILE A 30 -2.10 4.81 -1.66
N GLY A 31 -1.00 5.18 -1.01
CA GLY A 31 -0.62 4.67 0.31
C GLY A 31 -1.68 4.93 1.38
N GLU A 32 -2.28 6.12 1.39
CA GLU A 32 -3.38 6.45 2.32
C GLU A 32 -4.63 5.58 2.09
N TYR A 33 -4.86 5.09 0.87
CA TYR A 33 -5.92 4.12 0.56
C TYR A 33 -5.55 2.67 0.92
N LEU A 34 -4.30 2.28 0.67
CA LEU A 34 -3.83 0.92 0.96
C LEU A 34 -3.62 0.67 2.46
N TYR A 35 -3.22 1.68 3.22
CA TYR A 35 -2.95 1.58 4.65
C TYR A 35 -4.11 0.99 5.46
N PRO A 36 -5.37 1.49 5.37
CA PRO A 36 -6.49 0.91 6.11
C PRO A 36 -6.80 -0.54 5.66
N LEU A 37 -6.60 -0.89 4.39
CA LEU A 37 -6.78 -2.27 3.90
C LEU A 37 -5.75 -3.21 4.53
N ILE A 38 -4.50 -2.78 4.62
CA ILE A 38 -3.42 -3.53 5.27
C ILE A 38 -3.69 -3.65 6.77
N CYS A 39 -4.08 -2.56 7.44
CA CYS A 39 -4.46 -2.58 8.85
C CYS A 39 -5.61 -3.55 9.14
N ASN A 40 -6.60 -3.65 8.25
CA ASN A 40 -7.72 -4.56 8.43
C ASN A 40 -7.32 -6.04 8.26
N MET A 41 -6.41 -6.34 7.33
CA MET A 41 -5.93 -7.70 7.06
C MET A 41 -4.84 -8.15 8.04
N TYR A 42 -3.95 -7.24 8.43
CA TYR A 42 -2.78 -7.49 9.26
C TYR A 42 -2.60 -6.41 10.34
N PRO A 43 -3.52 -6.29 11.30
CA PRO A 43 -3.46 -5.25 12.33
C PRO A 43 -2.20 -5.32 13.20
N ASN A 44 -1.65 -6.52 13.37
CA ASN A 44 -0.48 -6.77 14.23
C ASN A 44 0.86 -6.76 13.47
N PHE A 45 0.86 -6.64 12.14
CA PHE A 45 2.06 -6.81 11.32
C PHE A 45 2.46 -5.48 10.67
N MET A 46 3.12 -4.60 11.44
CA MET A 46 3.74 -3.32 11.01
C MET A 46 3.13 -2.70 9.73
N PRO A 47 1.85 -2.27 9.76
CA PRO A 47 1.12 -1.88 8.55
C PRO A 47 1.76 -0.70 7.82
N HIS A 48 2.40 0.21 8.56
CA HIS A 48 3.15 1.32 7.97
C HIS A 48 4.31 0.83 7.10
N LYS A 49 5.05 -0.19 7.56
CA LYS A 49 6.24 -0.69 6.87
C LYS A 49 5.88 -1.55 5.68
N LEU A 50 4.81 -2.33 5.79
CA LEU A 50 4.23 -3.01 4.63
C LEU A 50 3.72 -2.03 3.58
N THR A 51 3.06 -0.95 4.00
CA THR A 51 2.61 0.10 3.07
C THR A 51 3.79 0.73 2.35
N ASP A 52 4.85 1.12 3.07
CA ASP A 52 6.06 1.68 2.47
C ASP A 52 6.71 0.71 1.48
N ILE A 53 6.88 -0.57 1.85
CA ILE A 53 7.44 -1.61 0.98
C ILE A 53 6.58 -1.80 -0.27
N LEU A 54 5.25 -1.85 -0.12
CA LEU A 54 4.35 -1.98 -1.25
C LEU A 54 4.47 -0.79 -2.19
N LEU A 55 4.53 0.44 -1.66
CA LEU A 55 4.73 1.64 -2.45
C LEU A 55 6.08 1.63 -3.16
N ASP A 56 7.15 1.18 -2.50
CA ASP A 56 8.51 1.16 -3.03
C ASP A 56 8.71 0.11 -4.12
N LEU A 57 8.15 -1.09 -3.95
CA LEU A 57 8.33 -2.20 -4.88
C LEU A 57 7.40 -2.13 -6.09
N ASN A 58 6.23 -1.51 -5.97
CA ASN A 58 5.22 -1.53 -7.01
C ASN A 58 5.12 -0.20 -7.76
N SER A 59 4.75 -0.31 -9.04
CA SER A 59 4.42 0.86 -9.87
C SER A 59 3.03 1.38 -9.53
N ILE A 60 2.78 2.66 -9.83
CA ILE A 60 1.47 3.31 -9.66
C ILE A 60 0.33 2.47 -10.26
N GLY A 61 0.51 1.93 -11.48
CA GLY A 61 -0.48 1.08 -12.14
C GLY A 61 -0.83 -0.16 -11.30
N THR A 62 0.19 -0.91 -10.86
CA THR A 62 -0.02 -2.08 -9.99
C THR A 62 -0.67 -1.71 -8.66
N LEU A 63 -0.29 -0.59 -8.06
CA LEU A 63 -0.91 -0.13 -6.82
C LEU A 63 -2.39 0.24 -6.99
N ILE A 64 -2.76 0.78 -8.16
CA ILE A 64 -4.15 1.02 -8.55
C ILE A 64 -4.87 -0.31 -8.76
N ASP A 65 -4.26 -1.25 -9.46
CA ASP A 65 -4.82 -2.58 -9.67
C ASP A 65 -5.07 -3.28 -8.32
N MET A 66 -4.18 -3.11 -7.33
CA MET A 66 -4.37 -3.61 -5.97
C MET A 66 -5.59 -2.98 -5.26
N ILE A 67 -5.92 -1.72 -5.53
CA ILE A 67 -7.12 -1.08 -4.96
C ILE A 67 -8.39 -1.60 -5.64
N ASN A 68 -8.33 -1.86 -6.95
CA ASN A 68 -9.47 -2.32 -7.74
C ASN A 68 -9.70 -3.84 -7.64
N ASP A 69 -8.63 -4.62 -7.41
CA ASP A 69 -8.62 -6.08 -7.40
C ASP A 69 -7.99 -6.62 -6.09
N PRO A 70 -8.80 -7.24 -5.21
CA PRO A 70 -8.33 -7.79 -3.94
C PRO A 70 -7.39 -9.00 -4.14
N THR A 71 -7.45 -9.72 -5.26
CA THR A 71 -6.55 -10.82 -5.58
C THR A 71 -5.13 -10.31 -5.84
N VAL A 72 -5.01 -9.22 -6.61
CA VAL A 72 -3.72 -8.56 -6.86
C VAL A 72 -3.16 -8.00 -5.54
N PHE A 73 -4.01 -7.39 -4.71
CA PHE A 73 -3.63 -6.91 -3.39
C PHE A 73 -3.06 -8.04 -2.51
N ALA A 74 -3.75 -9.17 -2.40
CA ALA A 74 -3.29 -10.30 -1.60
C ALA A 74 -1.95 -10.87 -2.09
N MET A 75 -1.77 -11.00 -3.41
CA MET A 75 -0.51 -11.45 -4.00
C MET A 75 0.66 -10.51 -3.65
N LYS A 76 0.48 -9.20 -3.88
CA LYS A 76 1.52 -8.21 -3.60
C LYS A 76 1.80 -8.03 -2.13
N LEU A 77 0.77 -8.15 -1.29
CA LEU A 77 0.93 -8.11 0.16
C LEU A 77 1.75 -9.31 0.66
N GLY A 78 1.54 -10.50 0.09
CA GLY A 78 2.36 -11.68 0.37
C GLY A 78 3.84 -11.48 0.01
N GLU A 79 4.12 -10.88 -1.17
CA GLU A 79 5.49 -10.52 -1.56
C GLU A 79 6.11 -9.53 -0.55
N ALA A 80 5.39 -8.48 -0.17
CA ALA A 80 5.87 -7.48 0.79
C ALA A 80 6.16 -8.07 2.19
N ILE A 81 5.31 -8.99 2.65
CA ILE A 81 5.53 -9.73 3.91
C ILE A 81 6.79 -10.57 3.82
N ASN A 82 6.98 -11.31 2.73
CA ASN A 82 8.16 -12.14 2.55
C ASN A 82 9.46 -11.31 2.53
N VAL A 83 9.43 -10.16 1.84
CA VAL A 83 10.55 -9.20 1.84
C VAL A 83 10.83 -8.67 3.25
N LEU A 84 9.78 -8.27 3.98
CA LEU A 84 9.92 -7.76 5.35
C LEU A 84 10.48 -8.83 6.30
N GLN A 85 9.98 -10.06 6.24
CA GLN A 85 10.48 -11.19 7.02
C GLN A 85 11.94 -11.52 6.67
N THR A 86 12.29 -11.55 5.39
CA THR A 86 13.67 -11.79 4.93
C THR A 86 14.59 -10.70 5.44
N TYR A 87 14.17 -9.43 5.38
CA TYR A 87 14.94 -8.30 5.89
C TYR A 87 15.20 -8.41 7.40
N PHE A 88 14.17 -8.75 8.19
CA PHE A 88 14.33 -8.97 9.64
C PHE A 88 15.19 -10.20 9.96
N ALA A 89 15.04 -11.29 9.20
CA ALA A 89 15.85 -12.49 9.37
C ALA A 89 17.33 -12.21 9.07
N VAL A 90 17.63 -11.49 7.98
CA VAL A 90 19.01 -11.11 7.64
C VAL A 90 19.59 -10.15 8.68
N MET A 91 18.81 -9.16 9.13
CA MET A 91 19.23 -8.21 10.17
C MET A 91 19.59 -8.93 11.48
N THR A 92 18.74 -9.84 11.95
CA THR A 92 18.98 -10.60 13.18
C THR A 92 20.13 -11.61 13.08
N LEU A 93 20.44 -12.10 11.88
CA LEU A 93 21.59 -12.96 11.63
C LEU A 93 22.90 -12.17 11.57
N SER A 94 22.85 -10.90 11.11
CA SER A 94 24.03 -10.04 11.00
C SER A 94 24.55 -9.51 12.34
N GLU A 95 23.76 -9.56 13.41
CA GLU A 95 24.18 -9.16 14.77
C GLU A 95 24.82 -10.30 15.57
N ARG A 96 24.91 -11.51 15.00
CA ARG A 96 25.42 -12.73 15.68
C ARG A 96 26.79 -13.23 15.18
N THR A 97 27.47 -12.46 14.33
CA THR A 97 28.82 -12.74 13.81
C THR A 97 29.78 -11.64 14.17
#